data_AF-A0A5J4QJS5-F1
#
_entry.id   AF-A0A5J4QJS5-F1
#
_cell.length_a   1.000
_cell.length_b   1.000
_cell.length_c   1.000
_cell.angle_alpha   90.00
_cell.angle_beta   90.00
_cell.angle_gamma   90.00
#
_symmetry.space_group_name_H-M   'P 1'
#
loop_
_entity.id
_entity.type
_entity.pdbx_description
1 polymer ?
#
loop_
_entity_poly.entity_id
_entity_poly.type
_entity_poly.pdbx_seq_one_letter_code
_entity_poly.pdbx_strand_id
1 'polypeptide(L)'
;ICDPYFSSNDIIEFAYQIKNSGVKIRIINSKQFISKEEAVKITTVLEEYNKLPFSNIEVRALRGDSILHDRFIISDKNVWYIGSSFNEFGNRATCIARVPESSNIQIIKEVEKWFMKNDYSENIDEYTKEI
;
A
#
# COMPACT_ATOMS: atom_id res chain seq x y z
N ILE A 1 4.24 -1.67 0.03
CA ILE A 1 3.62 -1.18 1.27
C ILE A 1 2.28 -1.88 1.41
N CYS A 2 2.06 -2.51 2.56
CA CYS A 2 0.80 -3.15 2.90
C CYS A 2 0.24 -2.38 4.10
N ASP A 3 -0.85 -1.65 3.89
CA ASP A 3 -1.54 -0.94 4.96
C ASP A 3 -3.04 -0.83 4.60
N PRO A 4 -3.92 -1.48 5.35
CA PRO A 4 -5.36 -1.47 5.06
C PRO A 4 -6.03 -0.10 5.25
N TYR A 5 -5.36 0.87 5.86
CA TYR A 5 -5.90 2.21 6.09
C TYR A 5 -5.08 3.29 5.37
N PHE A 6 -4.27 2.90 4.38
CA PHE A 6 -3.46 3.84 3.61
C PHE A 6 -4.34 4.86 2.88
N SER A 7 -4.00 6.14 3.00
CA SER A 7 -4.80 7.27 2.52
C SER A 7 -4.07 8.05 1.42
N SER A 8 -4.79 8.97 0.77
CA SER A 8 -4.19 9.87 -0.22
C SER A 8 -3.12 10.77 0.40
N ASN A 9 -3.28 11.15 1.67
CA ASN A 9 -2.31 11.97 2.40
C ASN A 9 -0.99 11.20 2.61
N ASP A 10 -1.06 9.89 2.87
CA ASP A 10 0.14 9.07 3.04
C ASP A 10 0.99 9.03 1.76
N ILE A 11 0.37 9.09 0.57
CA ILE A 11 1.10 9.22 -0.70
C ILE A 11 1.88 10.54 -0.74
N ILE A 12 1.21 11.63 -0.37
CA ILE A 12 1.79 12.98 -0.38
C ILE A 12 2.94 13.08 0.63
N GLU A 13 2.75 12.58 1.84
CA GLU A 13 3.73 12.70 2.91
C GLU A 13 4.95 11.80 2.70
N PHE A 14 4.74 10.55 2.26
CA PHE A 14 5.81 9.57 2.20
C PHE A 14 6.34 9.32 0.78
N ALA A 15 5.46 9.15 -0.22
CA ALA A 15 5.91 8.75 -1.55
C ALA A 15 6.59 9.90 -2.33
N TYR A 16 6.20 11.16 -2.10
CA TYR A 16 6.89 12.33 -2.67
C TYR A 16 8.31 12.55 -2.13
N GLN A 17 8.68 11.92 -1.02
CA GLN A 17 10.06 11.96 -0.51
C GLN A 17 10.98 11.00 -1.28
N ILE A 18 10.42 10.00 -1.96
CA ILE A 18 11.15 9.01 -2.75
C ILE A 18 11.37 9.57 -4.16
N LYS A 19 12.19 10.62 -4.28
CA LYS A 19 12.51 11.26 -5.57
C LYS A 19 13.67 10.56 -6.27
N ASN A 20 13.57 10.35 -7.58
CA ASN A 20 14.68 9.92 -8.47
C ASN A 20 15.39 8.62 -8.05
N SER A 21 14.66 7.66 -7.47
CA SER A 21 15.25 6.38 -7.04
C SER A 21 15.11 5.26 -8.07
N GLY A 22 14.27 5.44 -9.10
CA GLY A 22 13.91 4.37 -10.04
C GLY A 22 13.13 3.22 -9.39
N VAL A 23 12.68 3.38 -8.14
CA VAL A 23 11.98 2.35 -7.37
C VAL A 23 10.50 2.34 -7.75
N LYS A 24 9.98 1.18 -8.17
CA LYS A 24 8.55 0.98 -8.33
C LYS A 24 7.89 0.83 -6.95
N ILE A 25 6.94 1.69 -6.64
CA ILE A 25 6.19 1.62 -5.37
C ILE A 25 4.88 0.88 -5.63
N ARG A 26 4.65 -0.17 -4.85
CA ARG A 26 3.40 -0.94 -4.87
C ARG A 26 2.74 -0.86 -3.51
N ILE A 27 1.47 -0.48 -3.50
CA ILE A 27 0.68 -0.32 -2.29
C ILE A 27 -0.52 -1.25 -2.37
N ILE A 28 -0.72 -2.05 -1.33
CA ILE A 28 -1.93 -2.87 -1.18
C ILE A 28 -2.76 -2.33 -0.02
N ASN A 29 -4.01 -2.02 -0.33
CA ASN A 29 -5.04 -1.50 0.55
C ASN A 29 -6.18 -2.53 0.63
N SER A 30 -7.27 -2.21 1.32
CA SER A 30 -8.40 -3.12 1.51
C SER A 30 -9.74 -2.43 1.28
N LYS A 31 -10.57 -3.00 0.40
CA LYS A 31 -11.94 -2.49 0.14
C LYS A 31 -12.80 -2.44 1.38
N GLN A 32 -12.56 -3.33 2.35
CA GLN A 32 -13.33 -3.36 3.59
C GLN A 32 -13.16 -2.06 4.40
N PHE A 33 -12.00 -1.40 4.29
CA PHE A 33 -11.64 -0.26 5.14
C PHE A 33 -11.55 1.06 4.40
N ILE A 34 -11.30 1.03 3.08
CA ILE A 34 -11.24 2.24 2.26
C ILE A 34 -12.61 2.63 1.69
N SER A 35 -13.01 3.88 1.95
CA SER A 35 -14.24 4.44 1.36
C SER A 35 -14.07 4.73 -0.14
N LYS A 36 -15.17 4.81 -0.88
CA LYS A 36 -15.15 5.19 -2.31
C LYS A 36 -14.62 6.60 -2.50
N GLU A 37 -14.98 7.53 -1.62
CA GLU A 37 -14.48 8.91 -1.68
C GLU A 37 -12.97 8.96 -1.50
N GLU A 38 -12.42 8.17 -0.58
CA GLU A 38 -10.98 8.10 -0.36
C GLU A 38 -10.26 7.40 -1.54
N ALA A 39 -10.85 6.34 -2.10
CA ALA A 39 -10.31 5.70 -3.31
C ALA A 39 -10.24 6.67 -4.50
N VAL A 40 -11.22 7.55 -4.66
CA VAL A 40 -11.19 8.62 -5.68
C VAL A 40 -10.03 9.58 -5.41
N LYS A 41 -9.85 10.04 -4.17
CA LYS A 41 -8.71 10.94 -3.83
C LYS A 41 -7.37 10.27 -4.10
N ILE A 42 -7.22 8.99 -3.72
CA ILE A 42 -6.01 8.22 -4.02
C ILE A 42 -5.77 8.20 -5.53
N THR A 43 -6.79 7.89 -6.32
CA THR A 43 -6.68 7.83 -7.79
C THR A 43 -6.20 9.17 -8.36
N THR A 44 -6.79 10.29 -7.92
CA THR A 44 -6.36 11.64 -8.34
C THR A 44 -4.89 11.91 -7.98
N VAL A 45 -4.47 11.63 -6.74
CA VAL A 45 -3.09 11.86 -6.30
C VAL A 45 -2.10 10.97 -7.07
N LEU A 46 -2.48 9.72 -7.38
CA LEU A 46 -1.66 8.82 -8.19
C LEU A 46 -1.49 9.34 -9.61
N GLU A 47 -2.56 9.84 -10.25
CA GLU A 47 -2.48 10.41 -11.58
C GLU A 47 -1.55 11.63 -11.64
N GLU A 48 -1.57 12.48 -10.61
CA GLU A 48 -0.67 13.63 -10.50
C GLU A 48 0.78 13.18 -10.28
N TYR A 49 1.01 12.24 -9.34
CA TYR A 49 2.34 11.73 -9.04
C TYR A 49 2.97 11.02 -10.24
N ASN A 50 2.21 10.15 -10.91
CA ASN A 50 2.70 9.31 -12.01
C ASN A 50 2.96 10.09 -13.30
N LYS A 51 2.51 11.36 -13.40
CA LYS A 51 2.92 12.29 -14.47
C LYS A 51 4.35 12.81 -14.27
N LEU A 52 4.89 12.72 -13.06
CA LEU A 52 6.24 13.17 -12.74
C LEU A 52 7.27 12.11 -13.13
N PRO A 53 8.52 12.50 -13.47
CA PRO A 53 9.56 11.56 -13.93
C PRO A 53 10.15 10.68 -12.82
N PHE A 54 9.66 10.76 -11.57
CA PHE A 54 10.37 10.31 -10.38
C PHE A 54 10.18 8.81 -10.05
N SER A 55 8.97 8.27 -10.22
CA SER A 55 8.64 6.83 -10.14
C SER A 55 7.15 6.59 -10.47
N ASN A 56 6.75 5.33 -10.64
CA ASN A 56 5.35 4.94 -10.82
C ASN A 56 4.83 4.23 -9.55
N ILE A 57 3.79 4.80 -8.94
CA ILE A 57 3.06 4.20 -7.82
C ILE A 57 1.87 3.44 -8.37
N GLU A 58 1.72 2.19 -7.94
CA GLU A 58 0.56 1.36 -8.22
C GLU A 58 -0.15 1.02 -6.90
N VAL A 59 -1.44 1.34 -6.81
CA VAL A 59 -2.29 1.01 -5.65
C VAL A 59 -3.33 -0.01 -6.07
N ARG A 60 -3.47 -1.06 -5.28
CA ARG A 60 -4.51 -2.07 -5.44
C ARG A 60 -5.31 -2.25 -4.15
N ALA A 61 -6.61 -2.51 -4.28
CA ALA A 61 -7.50 -2.78 -3.15
C ALA A 61 -7.86 -4.27 -3.10
N LEU A 62 -7.63 -4.91 -1.96
CA LEU A 62 -8.02 -6.30 -1.70
C LEU A 62 -9.54 -6.46 -1.78
N ARG A 63 -9.99 -7.54 -2.43
CA ARG A 63 -11.39 -7.96 -2.54
C ARG A 63 -11.82 -8.75 -1.30
N GLY A 64 -13.10 -8.68 -0.98
CA GLY A 64 -13.72 -9.45 0.12
C GLY A 64 -13.33 -8.93 1.51
N ASP A 65 -13.52 -9.78 2.52
CA ASP A 65 -13.06 -9.49 3.88
C ASP A 65 -11.53 -9.39 3.90
N SER A 66 -11.03 -8.38 4.59
CA SER A 66 -9.62 -8.03 4.60
C SER A 66 -8.80 -9.11 5.30
N ILE A 67 -8.14 -9.94 4.51
CA ILE A 67 -7.07 -10.83 4.99
C ILE A 67 -5.83 -10.04 5.45
N LEU A 68 -5.75 -8.76 5.09
CA LEU A 68 -4.68 -7.85 5.47
C LEU A 68 -5.09 -7.05 6.72
N HIS A 69 -4.61 -7.49 7.88
CA HIS A 69 -4.70 -6.75 9.14
C HIS A 69 -3.37 -6.17 9.60
N ASP A 70 -2.28 -6.88 9.28
CA ASP A 70 -0.92 -6.46 9.57
C ASP A 70 -0.40 -5.47 8.53
N ARG A 71 0.57 -4.67 8.93
CA ARG A 71 1.17 -3.65 8.06
C ARG A 71 2.62 -3.98 7.81
N PHE A 72 3.01 -3.90 6.54
CA PHE A 72 4.34 -4.26 6.11
C PHE A 72 4.92 -3.22 5.15
N ILE A 73 6.18 -2.84 5.40
CA ILE A 73 7.05 -2.33 4.34
C ILE A 73 7.85 -3.51 3.82
N ILE A 74 7.89 -3.67 2.51
CA ILE A 74 8.69 -4.69 1.84
C ILE A 74 9.63 -3.97 0.89
N SER A 75 10.93 -4.23 1.05
CA SER A 75 11.98 -3.73 0.17
C SER A 75 12.97 -4.87 -0.11
N ASP A 76 13.11 -5.22 -1.38
CA ASP A 76 13.85 -6.40 -1.84
C ASP A 76 13.41 -7.68 -1.11
N LYS A 77 14.29 -8.26 -0.28
CA LYS A 77 14.05 -9.48 0.51
C LYS A 77 13.73 -9.20 1.97
N ASN A 78 13.61 -7.93 2.33
CA ASN A 78 13.42 -7.50 3.71
C ASN A 78 11.97 -7.08 3.93
N VAL A 79 11.43 -7.52 5.06
CA VAL A 79 10.10 -7.14 5.53
C VAL A 79 10.26 -6.43 6.87
N TRP A 80 9.59 -5.30 6.99
CA TRP A 80 9.43 -4.55 8.23
C TRP A 80 7.97 -4.55 8.61
N TYR A 81 7.66 -5.04 9.79
CA TYR A 81 6.35 -4.92 10.41
C TYR A 81 6.20 -3.52 11.00
N ILE A 82 5.01 -2.94 10.86
CA ILE A 82 4.64 -1.65 11.46
C ILE A 82 3.41 -1.85 12.35
N GLY A 83 3.49 -1.36 13.58
CA GLY A 83 2.40 -1.50 14.56
C GLY A 83 1.15 -0.66 14.24
N SER A 84 1.32 0.56 13.72
CA SER A 84 0.25 1.48 13.37
C SER A 84 0.20 1.75 11.86
N SER A 85 -0.95 2.19 11.35
CA SER A 85 -1.04 2.68 9.97
C SER A 85 -0.21 3.94 9.78
N PHE A 86 0.13 4.23 8.51
CA PHE A 86 0.93 5.39 8.12
C PHE A 86 0.29 6.71 8.59
N ASN A 87 -1.03 6.82 8.45
CA ASN A 87 -1.81 7.98 8.89
C ASN A 87 -1.83 8.21 10.42
N GLU A 88 -1.34 7.27 11.22
CA GLU A 88 -1.25 7.37 12.68
C GLU A 88 0.17 7.70 13.17
N PHE A 89 1.15 7.85 12.26
CA PHE A 89 2.51 8.24 12.64
C PHE A 89 2.49 9.61 13.33
N GLY A 90 3.11 9.69 14.51
CA GLY A 90 3.10 10.89 15.35
C GLY A 90 1.85 11.06 16.21
N ASN A 91 0.73 10.40 15.88
CA ASN A 91 -0.51 10.44 16.66
C ASN A 91 -0.57 9.32 17.70
N ARG A 92 0.07 8.17 17.44
CA ARG A 92 0.15 7.03 18.36
C ARG A 92 1.57 6.53 18.49
N ALA A 93 1.87 5.93 19.65
CA ALA A 93 3.08 5.13 19.79
C ALA A 93 3.04 3.99 18.78
N THR A 94 4.11 3.87 17.99
CA THR A 94 4.24 2.85 16.95
C THR A 94 5.61 2.19 17.04
N CYS A 95 5.67 0.92 16.66
CA CYS A 95 6.90 0.14 16.59
C CYS A 95 7.14 -0.28 15.15
N ILE A 96 8.39 -0.17 14.72
CA ILE A 96 8.86 -0.76 13.46
C ILE A 96 9.84 -1.87 13.82
N ALA A 97 9.56 -3.09 13.38
CA ALA A 97 10.39 -4.25 13.64
C ALA A 97 10.76 -4.95 12.33
N ARG A 98 12.04 -5.29 12.18
CA ARG A 98 12.46 -6.14 11.06
C ARG A 98 12.00 -7.57 11.33
N VAL A 99 11.33 -8.16 10.35
CA VAL A 99 10.85 -9.54 10.43
C VAL A 99 12.01 -10.52 10.14
N PRO A 100 12.09 -11.66 10.85
CA PRO A 100 13.10 -12.68 10.57
C PRO A 100 13.05 -13.21 9.13
N GLU A 101 14.22 -13.54 8.58
CA GLU A 101 14.35 -13.95 7.17
C GLU A 101 13.48 -15.14 6.78
N SER A 102 13.33 -16.14 7.67
CA SER A 102 12.46 -17.30 7.43
C SER A 102 11.00 -16.91 7.20
N SER A 103 10.52 -15.88 7.87
CA SER A 103 9.16 -15.38 7.74
C SER A 103 9.00 -14.44 6.54
N ASN A 104 10.05 -13.69 6.17
CA ASN A 104 10.01 -12.78 5.01
C ASN A 104 9.59 -13.52 3.73
N ILE A 105 10.12 -14.73 3.50
CA ILE A 105 9.84 -15.51 2.29
C ILE A 105 8.34 -15.78 2.14
N GLN A 106 7.67 -16.16 3.22
CA GLN A 106 6.24 -16.46 3.21
C GLN A 106 5.40 -15.19 3.05
N ILE A 107 5.74 -14.12 3.78
CA ILE A 107 5.02 -12.85 3.69
C ILE A 107 5.10 -12.27 2.28
N ILE A 108 6.31 -12.21 1.71
CA ILE A 108 6.52 -11.72 0.34
C ILE A 108 5.71 -12.56 -0.64
N LYS A 109 5.74 -13.89 -0.53
CA LYS A 109 4.99 -14.78 -1.42
C LYS A 109 3.48 -14.49 -1.39
N GLU A 110 2.89 -14.34 -0.21
CA GLU A 110 1.45 -14.06 -0.10
C GLU A 110 1.10 -12.65 -0.57
N VAL A 111 1.89 -11.63 -0.21
CA VAL A 111 1.68 -10.25 -0.67
C VAL A 111 1.80 -10.15 -2.20
N GLU A 112 2.78 -10.80 -2.81
CA GLU A 112 2.92 -10.85 -4.27
C GLU A 112 1.72 -11.55 -4.92
N LYS A 113 1.25 -12.67 -4.34
CA LYS A 113 0.04 -13.35 -4.80
C LYS A 113 -1.19 -12.43 -4.73
N TRP A 114 -1.35 -11.69 -3.64
CA TRP A 114 -2.47 -10.76 -3.47
C TRP A 114 -2.40 -9.60 -4.46
N PHE A 115 -1.21 -9.07 -4.70
CA PHE A 115 -1.02 -7.92 -5.59
C PHE A 115 -1.15 -8.30 -7.07
N MET A 116 -0.59 -9.45 -7.49
CA MET A 116 -0.49 -9.79 -8.90
C MET A 116 -1.74 -10.48 -9.47
N LYS A 117 -2.61 -11.04 -8.62
CA LYS A 117 -3.79 -11.80 -9.08
C LYS A 117 -5.06 -10.99 -8.88
N ASN A 118 -5.82 -10.80 -9.97
CA ASN A 118 -7.07 -10.06 -9.98
C ASN A 118 -8.17 -10.68 -9.11
N ASP A 119 -8.07 -11.98 -8.81
CA ASP A 119 -8.98 -12.69 -7.89
C ASP A 119 -8.87 -12.16 -6.44
N TYR A 120 -7.71 -11.60 -6.06
CA TYR A 120 -7.44 -11.15 -4.69
C TYR A 120 -7.52 -9.65 -4.53
N SER A 121 -7.14 -8.89 -5.54
CA SER A 121 -7.18 -7.43 -5.51
C SER A 121 -7.49 -6.86 -6.88
N GLU A 122 -7.84 -5.59 -6.94
CA GLU A 122 -8.05 -4.86 -8.18
C GLU A 122 -7.37 -3.50 -8.14
N ASN A 123 -7.22 -2.86 -9.29
CA ASN A 123 -6.67 -1.51 -9.32
C ASN A 123 -7.60 -0.55 -8.58
N ILE A 124 -7.04 0.40 -7.84
CA ILE A 124 -7.86 1.37 -7.10
C ILE A 124 -8.81 2.15 -8.02
N ASP A 125 -8.41 2.44 -9.26
CA ASP A 125 -9.25 3.12 -10.26
C ASP A 125 -10.46 2.25 -10.67
N GLU A 126 -10.28 0.94 -10.83
CA GLU A 126 -11.38 0.00 -11.09
C GLU A 126 -12.36 0.00 -9.92
N TYR A 127 -11.85 0.00 -8.69
CA TYR A 127 -12.69 0.06 -7.50
C TYR A 127 -13.52 1.35 -7.47
N THR A 128 -13.01 2.50 -7.88
CA THR A 128 -13.82 3.75 -7.90
C THR A 128 -15.03 3.67 -8.84
N LYS A 129 -14.98 2.80 -9.86
CA LYS A 129 -16.00 2.69 -10.92
C LYS A 129 -17.07 1.64 -10.63
N GLU A 130 -16.88 0.76 -9.64
CA GLU A 130 -17.92 -0.20 -9.26
C GLU A 130 -19.12 0.52 -8.64
N ILE A 131 -20.32 0.13 -9.07
CA ILE A 131 -21.63 0.64 -8.64
C ILE A 131 -22.04 0.06 -7.29
#